data_AF-A0A257YNW3-F1
#
_entry.id   AF-A0A257YNW3-F1
#
_cell.length_a   1.000
_cell.length_b   1.000
_cell.length_c   1.000
_cell.angle_alpha   90.00
_cell.angle_beta   90.00
_cell.angle_gamma   90.00
#
_symmetry.space_group_name_H-M   'P 1'
#
loop_
_entity.id
_entity.type
_entity.pdbx_description
1 polymer ?
#
loop_
_entity_poly.entity_id
_entity_poly.type
_entity_poly.pdbx_seq_one_letter_code
_entity_poly.pdbx_strand_id
1 'polypeptide(L)' 'DPRPHGCLKLVGHKDHWRVRVGDWRIVYRIEDGRLVVVVVRVAARSGVYG' A
#
# COMPACT_ATOMS: atom_id res chain seq x y z
N ASP A 1 2.06 -7.97 11.58
CA ASP A 1 0.94 -8.51 10.79
C ASP A 1 1.00 -7.94 9.37
N PRO A 2 1.14 -8.76 8.31
CA PRO A 2 1.19 -8.29 6.92
C PRO A 2 -0.15 -7.76 6.39
N ARG A 3 -1.26 -7.92 7.13
CA ARG A 3 -2.60 -7.41 6.77
C ARG A 3 -3.15 -6.54 7.89
N PRO A 4 -2.52 -5.38 8.17
CA PRO A 4 -2.98 -4.49 9.22
C PRO A 4 -4.38 -3.95 8.94
N HIS A 5 -5.03 -3.44 9.98
CA HIS A 5 -6.35 -2.82 9.86
C HIS A 5 -6.36 -1.72 8.78
N GLY A 6 -7.37 -1.73 7.92
CA GLY A 6 -7.47 -0.80 6.78
C GLY A 6 -6.66 -1.21 5.54
N CYS A 7 -6.03 -2.39 5.54
CA CYS A 7 -5.52 -2.99 4.31
C CYS A 7 -6.67 -3.48 3.41
N LEU A 8 -6.51 -3.32 2.10
CA LEU A 8 -7.48 -3.70 1.09
C LEU A 8 -6.78 -4.48 -0.03
N LYS A 9 -7.38 -5.60 -0.45
CA LYS A 9 -6.90 -6.36 -1.61
C LYS A 9 -7.20 -5.59 -2.89
N LEU A 10 -6.23 -5.52 -3.81
CA LEU A 10 -6.45 -4.92 -5.13
C LEU A 10 -7.21 -5.90 -6.04
N VAL A 11 -8.29 -5.41 -6.66
CA VAL A 11 -9.07 -6.19 -7.63
C VAL A 11 -8.20 -6.45 -8.87
N GLY A 12 -8.29 -7.65 -9.45
CA GLY A 12 -7.52 -8.05 -10.62
C GLY A 12 -6.09 -8.52 -10.32
N HIS A 13 -5.65 -8.46 -9.06
CA HIS A 13 -4.34 -8.96 -8.65
C HIS A 13 -4.46 -10.08 -7.61
N LYS A 14 -3.70 -11.18 -7.80
CA LYS A 14 -3.77 -12.36 -6.92
C LYS A 14 -3.34 -12.05 -5.49
N ASP A 15 -2.22 -11.34 -5.36
CA ASP A 15 -1.52 -11.17 -4.09
C ASP A 15 -1.18 -9.72 -3.74
N HIS A 16 -1.78 -8.74 -4.41
CA HIS A 16 -1.52 -7.33 -4.15
C HIS A 16 -2.52 -6.73 -3.18
N TRP A 17 -1.99 -5.91 -2.29
CA TRP A 17 -2.69 -5.24 -1.20
C TRP A 17 -2.33 -3.76 -1.19
N ARG A 18 -3.19 -2.94 -0.60
CA ARG A 18 -2.97 -1.53 -0.38
C ARG A 18 -3.32 -1.16 1.06
N VAL A 19 -2.50 -0.35 1.69
CA VAL A 19 -2.81 0.28 2.99
C VAL A 19 -2.55 1.78 2.94
N ARG A 20 -3.32 2.55 3.70
CA ARG A 20 -3.10 3.99 3.90
C ARG A 20 -2.36 4.21 5.22
N VAL A 21 -1.25 4.96 5.15
CA VAL A 21 -0.46 5.36 6.34
C VAL A 21 -0.29 6.87 6.25
N GLY A 22 -1.02 7.63 7.06
CA GLY A 22 -1.08 9.09 6.92
C GLY A 22 -1.55 9.53 5.53
N ASP A 23 -0.71 10.30 4.83
CA ASP A 23 -0.95 10.76 3.46
C ASP A 23 -0.46 9.79 2.37
N TRP A 24 0.15 8.68 2.78
CA TRP A 24 0.80 7.74 1.88
C TRP A 24 -0.12 6.57 1.54
N ARG A 25 0.00 6.08 0.31
CA ARG A 25 -0.59 4.80 -0.11
C ARG A 25 0.53 3.82 -0.40
N ILE A 26 0.60 2.78 0.42
CA ILE A 26 1.55 1.69 0.25
C ILE A 26 0.84 0.58 -0.51
N VAL A 27 1.46 0.10 -1.59
CA VAL A 27 1.04 -1.13 -2.27
C VAL A 27 2.06 -2.21 -1.94
N TYR A 28 1.62 -3.41 -1.65
CA TYR A 28 2.53 -4.49 -1.31
C TYR A 28 1.97 -5.81 -1.79
N ARG A 29 2.85 -6.79 -1.97
CA ARG A 29 2.47 -8.18 -2.22
C ARG A 29 3.01 -9.09 -1.13
N ILE A 30 2.29 -10.17 -0.87
CA ILE A 30 2.70 -11.22 0.05
C ILE A 30 2.97 -12.46 -0.79
N GLU A 31 4.21 -12.94 -0.82
CA GLU A 31 4.64 -14.10 -1.61
C GLU A 31 5.21 -15.17 -0.70
N ASP A 32 4.64 -16.37 -0.64
CA ASP A 32 5.21 -17.54 0.05
C ASP A 32 5.84 -17.24 1.44
N GLY A 33 5.17 -16.40 2.23
CA GLY A 33 5.63 -15.98 3.57
C GLY A 33 6.55 -14.74 3.61
N ARG A 34 6.93 -14.19 2.46
CA ARG A 34 7.72 -12.96 2.31
C ARG A 34 6.83 -11.77 1.99
N LEU A 35 7.02 -10.68 2.74
CA LEU A 35 6.40 -9.39 2.45
C LEU A 35 7.30 -8.59 1.49
N VAL A 36 6.77 -8.24 0.31
CA VAL A 36 7.45 -7.35 -0.65
C VAL A 36 6.65 -6.05 -0.74
N VAL A 37 7.24 -4.96 -0.24
CA VAL A 37 6.59 -3.65 -0.15
C VAL A 37 7.09 -2.74 -1.28
N VAL A 38 6.18 -2.16 -2.06
CA VAL A 38 6.48 -1.20 -3.13
C VAL A 38 5.70 0.10 -2.89
N VAL A 39 6.40 1.19 -2.62
CA VAL A 39 5.74 2.49 -2.43
C VAL A 39 5.40 3.08 -3.80
N VAL A 40 4.17 2.86 -4.27
CA VAL A 40 3.74 3.20 -5.64
C VAL A 40 3.42 4.70 -5.85
N ARG A 41 3.10 5.47 -4.79
CA ARG A 41 2.93 6.93 -4.90
C ARG A 41 3.26 7.68 -3.60
N VAL A 42 4.05 8.72 -3.76
CA VAL A 42 4.16 9.88 -2.87
C VAL A 42 3.28 10.96 -3.47
N ALA A 43 2.08 11.19 -2.92
CA ALA A 43 1.24 12.28 -3.38
C ALA A 43 0.59 12.95 -2.18
N ALA A 44 1.07 14.16 -1.85
CA ALA A 44 0.36 15.05 -0.96
C ALA A 44 -1.05 15.27 -1.51
N ARG A 45 -2.08 15.06 -0.69
CA ARG A 45 -3.48 15.10 -1.15
C ARG A 45 -3.98 16.52 -1.47
N SER A 46 -3.18 17.53 -1.12
CA SER A 46 -3.28 18.94 -1.49
C SER A 46 -1.93 19.60 -1.24
N GLY A 47 -1.57 20.60 -2.05
CA GLY A 47 -0.23 21.18 -2.17
C GLY A 47 0.49 21.51 -0.86
N VAL A 48 1.62 20.83 -0.63
CA VAL A 48 2.67 21.24 0.31
C VAL A 48 4.02 20.97 -0.35
N TYR A 49 4.22 21.57 -1.52
CA TYR A 49 5.48 22.24 -1.80
C TYR A 49 5.05 23.68 -2.09
N GLY A 50 5.60 24.62 -1.32
CA GLY A 50 5.48 26.03 -1.63
C GLY A 50 6.17 26.37 -2.94
#